data_AF-A0A5T2X5E8-F1
#
_entry.id   AF-A0A5T2X5E8-F1
#
_cell.length_a   1.000
_cell.length_b   1.000
_cell.length_c   1.000
_cell.angle_alpha   90.00
_cell.angle_beta   90.00
_cell.angle_gamma   90.00
#
_symmetry.space_group_name_H-M   'P 1'
#
loop_
_entity.id
_entity.type
_entity.pdbx_description
1 polymer ?
#
loop_
_entity_poly.entity_id
_entity_poly.type
_entity_poly.pdbx_seq_one_letter_code
_entity_poly.pdbx_strand_id
1 'polypeptide(L)'
;NNNEVFNTIAQNIKTDDFFVVMNPDVFIDANVLLEAVYECDKSNAYVATVNLYRDFDKKEYDNSIRKFPCVMDFIHSFLFGKNKCSIDKDGINEPLYVDWAAGSFLIFKAEFFSKLNGFNEKYFMYCEDIDICWRANKIYNTSVLYLPQYVGVHLAQFNNRKILSRHFLWHIKSIILFLMYKNGFLTINKNDKML
;
A
#
# COMPACT_ATOMS: atom_id res chain seq x y z
N ASN A 1 6.29 0.69 14.26
CA ASN A 1 5.24 0.18 13.35
C ASN A 1 4.28 1.32 13.00
N ASN A 2 3.74 1.44 11.78
CA ASN A 2 2.78 2.50 11.40
C ASN A 2 1.53 2.53 12.29
N ASN A 3 1.05 1.37 12.76
CA ASN A 3 -0.07 1.30 13.71
C ASN A 3 0.26 2.02 15.03
N GLU A 4 1.47 1.82 15.57
CA GLU A 4 1.92 2.48 16.81
C GLU A 4 2.06 3.99 16.63
N VAL A 5 2.59 4.41 15.47
CA VAL A 5 2.70 5.83 15.12
C VAL A 5 1.32 6.47 15.11
N PHE A 6 0.36 5.87 14.39
CA PHE A 6 -1.01 6.35 14.34
C PHE A 6 -1.64 6.42 15.73
N ASN A 7 -1.52 5.35 16.53
CA ASN A 7 -2.08 5.30 17.89
C ASN A 7 -1.50 6.38 18.82
N THR A 8 -0.22 6.73 18.65
CA THR A 8 0.44 7.78 19.45
C THR A 8 -0.12 9.17 19.14
N ILE A 9 -0.47 9.42 17.88
CA ILE A 9 -1.00 10.72 17.44
C ILE A 9 -2.52 10.78 17.42
N ALA A 10 -3.22 9.65 17.54
CA ALA A 10 -4.67 9.54 17.36
C ALA A 10 -5.50 10.49 18.23
N GLN A 11 -5.01 10.84 19.43
CA GLN A 11 -5.70 11.78 20.32
C GLN A 11 -5.51 13.26 19.93
N ASN A 12 -4.55 13.55 19.04
CA ASN A 12 -4.14 14.89 18.65
C ASN A 12 -4.48 15.24 17.19
N ILE A 13 -5.13 14.33 16.46
CA ILE A 13 -5.54 14.53 15.07
C ILE A 13 -7.06 14.55 14.97
N LYS A 14 -7.59 15.31 14.01
CA LYS A 14 -9.01 15.36 13.67
C LYS A 14 -9.38 14.20 12.74
N THR A 15 -10.67 13.90 12.66
CA THR A 15 -11.19 12.82 11.81
C THR A 15 -10.96 13.07 10.32
N ASP A 16 -10.96 14.33 9.91
CA ASP A 16 -10.75 14.81 8.54
C ASP A 16 -9.28 15.08 8.20
N ASP A 17 -8.35 14.93 9.16
CA ASP A 17 -6.92 14.96 8.87
C ASP A 17 -6.49 13.76 8.01
N PHE A 18 -5.29 13.85 7.45
CA PHE A 18 -4.67 12.77 6.68
C PHE A 18 -3.48 12.17 7.42
N PHE A 19 -3.39 10.84 7.40
CA PHE A 19 -2.26 10.07 7.90
C PHE A 19 -1.46 9.52 6.72
N VAL A 20 -0.18 9.90 6.64
CA VAL A 20 0.72 9.48 5.57
C VAL A 20 1.62 8.37 6.08
N VAL A 21 1.49 7.20 5.47
CA VAL A 21 2.43 6.09 5.61
C VAL A 21 3.53 6.32 4.59
N MET A 22 4.77 6.43 5.06
CA MET A 22 5.93 6.68 4.21
C MET A 22 7.14 5.93 4.75
N ASN A 23 7.80 5.16 3.90
CA ASN A 23 9.05 4.50 4.28
C ASN A 23 10.19 5.52 4.45
N PRO A 24 11.19 5.25 5.30
CA PRO A 24 12.34 6.14 5.50
C PRO A 24 13.21 6.37 4.26
N ASP A 25 13.13 5.51 3.25
CA ASP A 25 13.85 5.60 1.97
C ASP A 25 13.00 6.20 0.84
N VAL A 26 11.86 6.82 1.19
CA VAL A 26 11.06 7.64 0.30
C VAL A 26 11.39 9.12 0.49
N PHE A 27 11.66 9.80 -0.63
CA PHE A 27 11.97 11.21 -0.71
C PHE A 27 10.87 11.90 -1.52
N ILE A 28 10.24 12.90 -0.93
CA ILE A 28 9.21 13.71 -1.57
C ILE A 28 9.37 15.17 -1.11
N ASP A 29 9.17 16.11 -2.02
CA ASP A 29 9.15 17.53 -1.66
C ASP A 29 7.94 17.83 -0.76
N ALA A 30 8.14 18.69 0.25
CA ALA A 30 7.10 18.98 1.22
C ALA A 30 5.87 19.66 0.59
N ASN A 31 6.06 20.54 -0.41
CA ASN A 31 4.93 21.16 -1.10
C ASN A 31 4.18 20.14 -1.95
N VAL A 32 4.90 19.27 -2.66
CA VAL A 32 4.30 18.18 -3.44
C VAL A 32 3.48 17.24 -2.55
N LEU A 33 3.97 16.92 -1.34
CA LEU A 33 3.22 16.13 -0.37
C LEU A 33 1.93 16.83 0.06
N LEU A 34 2.01 18.12 0.39
CA LEU A 34 0.84 18.90 0.81
C LEU A 34 -0.20 19.05 -0.32
N GLU A 35 0.25 19.26 -1.56
CA GLU A 35 -0.62 19.30 -2.73
C GLU A 35 -1.29 17.94 -3.01
N ALA A 36 -0.55 16.83 -2.83
CA ALA A 36 -1.12 15.49 -2.94
C ALA A 36 -2.22 15.25 -1.89
N VAL A 37 -1.98 15.64 -0.63
CA VAL A 37 -2.98 15.57 0.44
C VAL A 37 -4.20 16.44 0.12
N TYR A 38 -4.00 17.65 -0.41
CA TYR A 38 -5.08 18.53 -0.84
C TYR A 38 -5.91 17.91 -1.97
N GLU A 39 -5.28 17.29 -2.97
CA GLU A 39 -6.01 16.62 -4.06
C GLU A 39 -6.78 15.39 -3.56
N CYS A 40 -6.28 14.69 -2.54
CA CYS A 40 -7.02 13.61 -1.88
C CYS A 40 -8.34 14.12 -1.28
N ASP A 41 -8.28 15.22 -0.54
CA ASP A 41 -9.46 15.82 0.09
C ASP A 41 -10.47 16.31 -0.96
N LYS A 42 -9.99 17.07 -1.95
CA LYS A 42 -10.78 17.56 -3.08
C LYS A 42 -11.46 16.42 -3.86
N SER A 43 -10.79 15.28 -4.00
CA SER A 43 -11.31 14.09 -4.67
C SER A 43 -12.22 13.22 -3.78
N ASN A 44 -12.42 13.60 -2.51
CA ASN A 44 -13.07 12.79 -1.47
C ASN A 44 -12.47 11.37 -1.35
N ALA A 45 -11.15 11.25 -1.57
CA ALA A 45 -10.46 9.98 -1.52
C ALA A 45 -10.11 9.60 -0.08
N TYR A 46 -10.50 8.38 0.32
CA TYR A 46 -10.15 7.84 1.63
C TYR A 46 -8.74 7.22 1.69
N VAL A 47 -8.25 6.73 0.55
CA VAL A 47 -6.91 6.16 0.38
C VAL A 47 -6.34 6.64 -0.94
N ALA A 48 -5.08 7.07 -0.93
CA ALA A 48 -4.37 7.48 -2.13
C ALA A 48 -2.89 7.10 -2.11
N THR A 49 -2.24 7.22 -3.26
CA THR A 49 -0.79 7.14 -3.40
C THR A 49 -0.32 8.11 -4.49
N VAL A 50 0.97 8.39 -4.51
CA VAL A 50 1.61 9.27 -5.49
C VAL A 50 2.47 8.45 -6.46
N ASN A 51 2.97 9.11 -7.50
CA ASN A 51 3.90 8.48 -8.41
C ASN A 51 5.30 8.39 -7.80
N LEU A 52 5.78 7.17 -7.62
CA LEU A 52 7.13 6.90 -7.15
C LEU A 52 8.04 6.46 -8.30
N TYR A 53 9.24 7.02 -8.33
CA TYR A 53 10.38 6.58 -9.15
C TYR A 53 11.43 5.90 -8.28
N ARG A 54 12.29 5.09 -8.89
CA ARG A 54 13.39 4.42 -8.17
C ARG A 54 14.67 5.23 -8.09
N ASP A 55 14.74 6.29 -8.88
CA ASP A 55 15.91 7.14 -9.03
C ASP A 55 15.52 8.61 -9.05
N PHE A 56 16.45 9.47 -8.64
CA PHE A 56 16.24 10.92 -8.61
C PHE A 56 16.15 11.55 -10.00
N ASP A 57 16.69 10.89 -11.04
CA ASP A 57 16.55 11.34 -12.43
C ASP A 57 15.17 11.00 -13.01
N LYS A 58 14.31 10.29 -12.26
CA LYS A 58 12.96 9.87 -12.63
C LYS A 58 12.93 9.06 -13.94
N LYS A 59 13.92 8.18 -14.12
CA LYS A 59 14.04 7.33 -15.32
C LYS A 59 13.28 6.02 -15.20
N GLU A 60 13.20 5.45 -13.99
CA GLU A 60 12.54 4.18 -13.75
C GLU A 60 11.40 4.35 -12.74
N TYR A 61 10.19 3.98 -13.15
CA TYR A 61 9.05 3.91 -12.23
C TYR A 61 9.27 2.86 -11.15
N ASP A 62 8.85 3.19 -9.93
CA ASP A 62 8.61 2.16 -8.92
C ASP A 62 7.36 1.35 -9.29
N ASN A 63 7.37 0.05 -8.98
CA ASN A 63 6.23 -0.84 -9.20
C ASN A 63 5.22 -0.72 -8.04
N SER A 64 4.86 0.51 -7.69
CA SER A 64 4.10 0.84 -6.48
C SER A 64 2.60 0.66 -6.63
N ILE A 65 2.04 0.63 -7.85
CA ILE A 65 0.59 0.44 -8.09
C ILE A 65 0.33 -0.87 -8.82
N ARG A 66 -0.66 -1.65 -8.35
CA ARG A 66 -0.89 -3.02 -8.86
C ARG A 66 -2.36 -3.42 -8.78
N LYS A 67 -2.70 -4.47 -9.52
CA LYS A 67 -3.95 -5.24 -9.39
C LYS A 67 -3.87 -6.23 -8.23
N PHE A 68 -5.00 -6.58 -7.61
CA PHE A 68 -5.01 -7.60 -6.56
C PHE A 68 -4.55 -8.97 -7.13
N PRO A 69 -3.50 -9.59 -6.55
CA PRO A 69 -3.02 -10.86 -7.06
C PRO A 69 -3.99 -12.00 -6.77
N CYS A 70 -4.06 -12.97 -7.70
CA CYS A 70 -4.61 -14.30 -7.45
C CYS A 70 -3.50 -15.31 -7.15
N VAL A 71 -3.89 -16.56 -6.85
CA VAL A 71 -2.94 -17.66 -6.56
C VAL A 71 -1.92 -17.83 -7.70
N MET A 72 -2.39 -17.78 -8.95
CA MET A 72 -1.55 -17.97 -10.12
C MET A 72 -0.54 -16.84 -10.32
N ASP A 73 -0.85 -15.61 -9.89
CA ASP A 73 0.07 -14.47 -10.00
C ASP A 73 1.27 -14.64 -9.06
N PHE A 74 1.02 -15.11 -7.83
CA PHE A 74 2.10 -15.42 -6.89
C PHE A 74 2.98 -16.56 -7.39
N ILE A 75 2.37 -17.66 -7.88
CA ILE A 75 3.10 -18.80 -8.45
C ILE A 75 3.96 -18.33 -9.63
N HIS A 76 3.39 -17.56 -10.55
CA HIS A 76 4.10 -17.03 -11.69
C HIS A 76 5.26 -16.10 -11.28
N SER A 77 5.05 -15.25 -10.26
CA SER A 77 6.10 -14.38 -9.74
C SER A 77 7.27 -15.17 -9.14
N PHE A 78 7.02 -16.29 -8.46
CA PHE A 78 8.08 -17.14 -7.92
C PHE A 78 8.83 -17.92 -9.00
N LEU A 79 8.13 -18.42 -10.03
CA LEU A 79 8.74 -19.22 -11.10
C LEU A 79 9.53 -18.38 -12.11
N PHE A 80 9.03 -17.19 -12.44
CA PHE A 80 9.55 -16.39 -13.55
C PHE A 80 10.14 -15.05 -13.12
N GLY A 81 10.08 -14.71 -11.83
CA GLY A 81 10.53 -13.41 -11.32
C GLY A 81 9.73 -12.21 -11.84
N LYS A 82 8.59 -12.43 -12.49
CA LYS A 82 7.77 -11.39 -13.13
C LYS A 82 6.44 -11.22 -12.40
N ASN A 83 6.18 -10.00 -11.92
CA ASN A 83 4.89 -9.62 -11.33
C ASN A 83 3.98 -9.01 -12.42
N LYS A 84 3.03 -9.81 -12.89
CA LYS A 84 2.03 -9.44 -13.91
C LYS A 84 0.97 -8.45 -13.41
N CYS A 85 0.86 -8.26 -12.10
CA CYS A 85 -0.13 -7.37 -11.52
C CYS A 85 0.32 -5.91 -11.52
N SER A 86 1.61 -5.64 -11.77
CA SER A 86 2.13 -4.27 -11.85
C SER A 86 1.42 -3.50 -12.97
N ILE A 87 0.96 -2.29 -12.67
CA ILE A 87 0.33 -1.41 -13.66
C ILE A 87 1.44 -0.61 -14.34
N ASP A 88 1.43 -0.63 -15.67
CA ASP A 88 2.28 0.24 -16.48
C ASP A 88 1.82 1.69 -16.32
N LYS A 89 2.74 2.54 -15.87
CA LYS A 89 2.48 3.96 -15.62
C LYS A 89 2.66 4.82 -16.87
N ASP A 90 3.21 4.26 -17.95
CA ASP A 90 3.42 5.01 -19.19
C ASP A 90 2.09 5.53 -19.74
N GLY A 91 2.04 6.85 -19.97
CA GLY A 91 0.85 7.54 -20.48
C GLY A 91 -0.26 7.80 -19.45
N ILE A 92 -0.07 7.41 -18.19
CA ILE A 92 -1.01 7.74 -17.11
C ILE A 92 -0.69 9.14 -16.57
N ASN A 93 -1.43 10.14 -17.06
CA ASN A 93 -1.23 11.55 -16.69
C ASN A 93 -2.35 12.13 -15.82
N GLU A 94 -3.46 11.41 -15.67
CA GLU A 94 -4.63 11.86 -14.90
C GLU A 94 -4.90 10.93 -13.71
N PRO A 95 -5.43 11.44 -12.59
CA PRO A 95 -5.81 10.62 -11.45
C PRO A 95 -6.74 9.46 -11.81
N LEU A 96 -6.49 8.28 -11.23
CA LEU A 96 -7.35 7.10 -11.41
C LEU A 96 -7.33 6.17 -10.21
N TYR A 97 -8.34 5.32 -10.10
CA TYR A 97 -8.41 4.33 -9.04
C TYR A 97 -7.71 3.03 -9.43
N VAL A 98 -6.84 2.55 -8.54
CA VAL A 98 -6.15 1.25 -8.64
C VAL A 98 -6.56 0.32 -7.51
N ASP A 99 -6.37 -0.98 -7.69
CA ASP A 99 -6.74 -1.97 -6.68
C ASP A 99 -5.96 -1.76 -5.38
N TRP A 100 -4.64 -1.65 -5.48
CA TRP A 100 -3.79 -1.38 -4.33
C TRP A 100 -2.48 -0.68 -4.71
N ALA A 101 -1.87 -0.08 -3.70
CA ALA A 101 -0.54 0.48 -3.79
C ALA A 101 0.36 0.01 -2.66
N ALA A 102 1.67 -0.01 -2.91
CA ALA A 102 2.67 -0.48 -1.99
C ALA A 102 2.71 0.40 -0.73
N GLY A 103 2.94 -0.24 0.41
CA GLY A 103 3.06 0.44 1.71
C GLY A 103 4.28 1.36 1.84
N SER A 104 5.10 1.50 0.79
CA SER A 104 6.18 2.49 0.75
C SER A 104 5.65 3.91 0.80
N PHE A 105 4.48 4.17 0.20
CA PHE A 105 3.81 5.46 0.30
C PHE A 105 2.29 5.31 0.13
N LEU A 106 1.54 5.61 1.20
CA LEU A 106 0.07 5.65 1.19
C LEU A 106 -0.41 6.86 1.99
N ILE A 107 -1.46 7.50 1.51
CA ILE A 107 -2.17 8.57 2.20
C ILE A 107 -3.54 8.01 2.61
N PHE A 108 -3.90 8.13 3.88
CA PHE A 108 -5.20 7.74 4.39
C PHE A 108 -5.90 8.94 4.99
N LYS A 109 -7.22 9.06 4.80
CA LYS A 109 -8.02 9.87 5.71
C LYS A 109 -7.95 9.24 7.11
N ALA A 110 -7.68 10.02 8.15
CA ALA A 110 -7.37 9.52 9.49
C ALA A 110 -8.50 8.67 10.06
N GLU A 111 -9.75 9.11 9.90
CA GLU A 111 -10.93 8.32 10.27
C GLU A 111 -10.99 6.97 9.54
N PHE A 112 -10.52 6.91 8.29
CA PHE A 112 -10.60 5.72 7.47
C PHE A 112 -9.52 4.70 7.84
N PHE A 113 -8.30 5.16 8.15
CA PHE A 113 -7.26 4.30 8.72
C PHE A 113 -7.74 3.66 10.05
N SER A 114 -8.43 4.45 10.88
CA SER A 114 -9.05 3.95 12.12
C SER A 114 -10.17 2.94 11.86
N LYS A 115 -11.06 3.21 10.89
CA LYS A 115 -12.14 2.29 10.44
C LYS A 115 -11.60 0.99 9.86
N LEU A 116 -10.40 1.01 9.28
CA LEU A 116 -9.68 -0.17 8.83
C LEU A 116 -8.95 -0.89 9.98
N ASN A 117 -8.90 -0.32 11.18
CA ASN A 117 -8.09 -0.83 12.28
C ASN A 117 -6.61 -1.03 11.89
N GLY A 118 -6.08 -0.08 11.09
CA GLY A 118 -4.68 -0.06 10.65
C GLY A 118 -4.25 -1.26 9.78
N PHE A 119 -2.95 -1.52 9.76
CA PHE A 119 -2.35 -2.71 9.14
C PHE A 119 -2.63 -3.95 9.98
N ASN A 120 -2.81 -5.10 9.32
CA ASN A 120 -3.03 -6.36 10.00
C ASN A 120 -1.71 -6.92 10.56
N GLU A 121 -1.60 -7.00 11.88
CA GLU A 121 -0.35 -7.38 12.56
C GLU A 121 -0.02 -8.89 12.44
N LYS A 122 -0.95 -9.69 11.90
CA LYS A 122 -0.68 -11.08 11.54
C LYS A 122 0.32 -11.21 10.38
N TYR A 123 0.51 -10.15 9.58
CA TYR A 123 1.58 -10.06 8.59
C TYR A 123 2.84 -9.52 9.26
N PHE A 124 3.86 -10.37 9.39
CA PHE A 124 5.16 -9.94 9.89
C PHE A 124 5.96 -9.13 8.85
N MET A 125 5.87 -9.52 7.58
CA MET A 125 6.38 -8.79 6.41
C MET A 125 5.58 -9.22 5.17
N TYR A 126 5.46 -8.31 4.19
CA TYR A 126 4.76 -8.49 2.92
C TYR A 126 3.25 -8.72 3.08
N CYS A 127 2.53 -8.32 2.04
CA CYS A 127 1.08 -8.44 1.92
C CYS A 127 0.28 -7.59 2.92
N GLU A 128 0.89 -6.92 3.90
CA GLU A 128 0.20 -6.01 4.81
C GLU A 128 -0.43 -4.83 4.05
N ASP A 129 0.25 -4.35 3.01
CA ASP A 129 -0.19 -3.29 2.12
C ASP A 129 -1.28 -3.75 1.15
N ILE A 130 -1.13 -4.96 0.60
CA ILE A 130 -2.17 -5.61 -0.20
C ILE A 130 -3.44 -5.80 0.64
N ASP A 131 -3.29 -6.29 1.88
CA ASP A 131 -4.38 -6.59 2.81
C ASP A 131 -5.18 -5.34 3.19
N ILE A 132 -4.51 -4.25 3.59
CA ILE A 132 -5.21 -3.02 3.99
C ILE A 132 -5.99 -2.41 2.82
N CYS A 133 -5.41 -2.39 1.61
CA CYS A 133 -6.09 -1.91 0.41
C CYS A 133 -7.23 -2.86 0.00
N TRP A 134 -7.03 -4.17 0.13
CA TRP A 134 -8.06 -5.16 -0.15
C TRP A 134 -9.23 -5.06 0.82
N ARG A 135 -8.98 -4.83 2.12
CA ARG A 135 -10.04 -4.59 3.11
C ARG A 135 -10.79 -3.28 2.84
N ALA A 136 -10.08 -2.22 2.44
CA ALA A 136 -10.72 -0.98 2.00
C ALA A 136 -11.70 -1.22 0.84
N ASN A 137 -11.28 -1.99 -0.16
CA ASN A 137 -12.12 -2.32 -1.30
C ASN A 137 -13.28 -3.25 -0.91
N LYS A 138 -12.98 -4.36 -0.21
CA LYS A 138 -13.95 -5.42 0.07
C LYS A 138 -15.04 -5.01 1.07
N ILE A 139 -14.70 -4.21 2.08
CA ILE A 139 -15.61 -3.86 3.18
C ILE A 139 -16.30 -2.52 2.93
N TYR A 140 -15.59 -1.57 2.32
CA TYR A 140 -16.03 -0.19 2.19
C TYR A 140 -16.16 0.29 0.73
N ASN A 141 -15.99 -0.61 -0.25
CA ASN A 141 -16.05 -0.29 -1.68
C ASN A 141 -15.15 0.90 -2.06
N THR A 142 -13.98 0.96 -1.43
CA THR A 142 -13.01 2.06 -1.59
C THR A 142 -11.74 1.52 -2.21
N SER A 143 -11.33 2.09 -3.35
CA SER A 143 -10.07 1.79 -4.01
C SER A 143 -9.03 2.88 -3.74
N VAL A 144 -7.77 2.62 -4.09
CA VAL A 144 -6.68 3.59 -3.91
C VAL A 144 -6.70 4.59 -5.06
N LEU A 145 -6.81 5.88 -4.76
CA LEU A 145 -6.61 6.94 -5.75
C LEU A 145 -5.12 7.08 -6.07
N TYR A 146 -4.73 6.81 -7.30
CA TYR A 146 -3.39 7.08 -7.81
C TYR A 146 -3.34 8.50 -8.36
N LEU A 147 -2.38 9.28 -7.86
CA LEU A 147 -2.13 10.67 -8.29
C LEU A 147 -0.81 10.75 -9.09
N PRO A 148 -0.84 10.63 -10.43
CA PRO A 148 0.37 10.57 -11.24
C PRO A 148 1.19 11.87 -11.25
N GLN A 149 0.53 13.01 -11.02
CA GLN A 149 1.13 14.35 -11.08
C GLN A 149 2.05 14.68 -9.89
N TYR A 150 1.83 14.03 -8.74
CA TYR A 150 2.66 14.23 -7.56
C TYR A 150 3.73 13.15 -7.53
N VAL A 151 4.99 13.57 -7.40
CA VAL A 151 6.14 12.69 -7.64
C VAL A 151 7.05 12.61 -6.41
N GLY A 152 7.37 11.38 -6.00
CA GLY A 152 8.41 11.06 -5.05
C GLY A 152 9.42 10.05 -5.60
N VAL A 153 10.47 9.79 -4.83
CA VAL A 153 11.52 8.81 -5.14
C VAL A 153 11.57 7.78 -4.02
N HIS A 154 11.55 6.50 -4.36
CA HIS A 154 11.70 5.36 -3.46
C HIS A 154 12.92 4.57 -3.89
N LEU A 155 14.03 4.69 -3.15
CA LEU A 155 15.31 4.09 -3.55
C LEU A 155 15.28 2.56 -3.57
N ALA A 156 14.27 1.94 -2.96
CA ALA A 156 13.96 0.52 -3.03
C ALA A 156 15.22 -0.34 -2.94
N GLN A 157 15.94 -0.29 -1.81
CA GLN A 157 17.14 -1.11 -1.64
C GLN A 157 16.77 -2.60 -1.64
N PHE A 158 16.87 -3.23 -2.81
CA PHE A 158 16.75 -4.67 -2.97
C PHE A 158 18.03 -5.31 -2.41
N ASN A 159 18.09 -5.47 -1.09
CA ASN A 159 19.07 -6.39 -0.52
C ASN A 159 18.87 -7.76 -1.18
N ASN A 160 19.92 -8.29 -1.83
CA ASN A 160 19.93 -9.57 -2.55
C ASN A 160 19.32 -10.69 -1.69
N ARG A 161 18.02 -10.97 -1.88
CA ARG A 161 17.30 -11.96 -1.07
C ARG A 161 17.57 -13.34 -1.65
N LYS A 162 18.35 -14.15 -0.92
CA LYS A 162 18.53 -15.57 -1.26
C LYS A 162 17.17 -16.29 -1.21
N ILE A 163 16.89 -17.06 -2.25
CA ILE A 163 15.81 -18.06 -2.28
C ILE A 163 16.10 -19.05 -1.12
N LEU A 164 15.08 -19.40 -0.31
CA LEU A 164 15.17 -20.14 0.98
C LEU A 164 15.63 -19.36 2.23
N SER A 165 15.69 -18.03 2.18
CA SER A 165 15.91 -17.23 3.40
C SER A 165 14.67 -17.22 4.33
N ARG A 166 14.85 -16.83 5.61
CA ARG A 166 13.74 -16.57 6.54
C ARG A 166 12.71 -15.59 5.95
N HIS A 167 13.17 -14.59 5.20
CA HIS A 167 12.30 -13.65 4.49
C HIS A 167 11.43 -14.30 3.42
N PHE A 168 11.91 -15.35 2.75
CA PHE A 168 11.10 -16.11 1.80
C PHE A 168 9.98 -16.88 2.51
N LEU A 169 10.28 -17.53 3.64
CA LEU A 169 9.26 -18.23 4.43
C LEU A 169 8.19 -17.27 4.99
N TRP A 170 8.61 -16.09 5.46
CA TRP A 170 7.66 -15.03 5.87
C TRP A 170 6.78 -14.59 4.71
N HIS A 171 7.34 -14.40 3.52
CA HIS A 171 6.57 -14.04 2.33
C HIS A 171 5.53 -15.11 1.97
N ILE A 172 5.92 -16.40 1.96
CA ILE A 172 4.99 -17.49 1.69
C ILE A 172 3.86 -17.55 2.73
N LYS A 173 4.19 -17.41 4.02
CA LYS A 173 3.18 -17.37 5.09
C LYS A 173 2.19 -16.22 4.89
N SER A 174 2.68 -15.02 4.59
CA SER A 174 1.85 -13.84 4.30
C SER A 174 0.97 -14.03 3.07
N ILE A 175 1.49 -14.62 1.99
CA ILE A 175 0.70 -14.93 0.80
C ILE A 175 -0.43 -15.89 1.13
N ILE A 176 -0.15 -16.98 1.85
CA ILE A 176 -1.18 -17.95 2.24
C ILE A 176 -2.25 -17.26 3.08
N LEU A 177 -1.85 -16.47 4.08
CA LEU A 177 -2.78 -15.74 4.93
C LEU A 177 -3.68 -14.78 4.12
N PHE A 178 -3.10 -13.98 3.24
CA PHE A 178 -3.84 -13.08 2.36
C PHE A 178 -4.82 -13.84 1.46
N LEU A 179 -4.39 -14.96 0.86
CA LEU A 179 -5.27 -15.78 0.02
C LEU A 179 -6.40 -16.43 0.83
N MET A 180 -6.16 -16.82 2.08
CA MET A 180 -7.21 -17.34 2.96
C MET A 180 -8.28 -16.29 3.24
N TYR A 181 -7.89 -15.04 3.52
CA TYR A 181 -8.84 -13.91 3.65
C TYR A 181 -9.54 -13.61 2.33
N LYS A 182 -8.79 -13.45 1.24
CA LYS A 182 -9.31 -13.07 -0.08
C LYS A 182 -10.34 -14.06 -0.62
N ASN A 183 -10.16 -15.36 -0.36
CA ASN A 183 -11.05 -16.42 -0.82
C ASN A 183 -12.11 -16.82 0.23
N GLY A 184 -12.21 -16.11 1.36
CA GLY A 184 -13.27 -16.31 2.35
C GLY A 184 -13.09 -17.51 3.29
N PHE A 185 -11.90 -18.13 3.32
CA PHE A 185 -11.57 -19.17 4.30
C PHE A 185 -11.33 -18.60 5.71
N LEU A 186 -10.97 -17.31 5.79
CA LEU A 186 -10.91 -16.55 7.03
C LEU A 186 -11.86 -15.35 6.93
N THR A 187 -12.55 -15.05 8.02
CA THR A 187 -13.47 -13.92 8.12
C THR A 187 -12.75 -12.66 8.57
N ILE A 188 -13.19 -11.51 8.03
CA ILE A 188 -12.74 -10.20 8.48
C ILE A 188 -13.76 -9.70 9.51
N ASN A 189 -13.42 -9.78 10.79
CA ASN A 189 -14.28 -9.18 11.81
C ASN A 189 -14.01 -7.68 11.88
N LYS A 190 -15.07 -6.86 11.81
CA LYS A 190 -14.97 -5.40 12.01
C LYS A 190 -14.38 -5.00 13.38
N ASN A 191 -14.40 -5.90 14.35
CA ASN A 191 -13.99 -5.65 15.73
C ASN A 191 -12.69 -6.36 16.13
N ASP A 192 -12.06 -7.13 15.24
CA ASP A 192 -10.77 -7.74 15.58
C ASP A 192 -9.73 -6.62 15.59
N LYS A 193 -9.38 -6.13 16.79
CA LYS A 193 -7.99 -5.80 17.07
C LYS A 193 -7.22 -7.09 16.83
N MET A 194 -6.67 -7.22 15.62
CA MET A 194 -5.94 -8.40 15.16
C MET A 194 -4.60 -8.45 15.90
N LEU A 195 -4.69 -8.74 17.20
CA LEU A 195 -3.62 -9.26 18.04
C LEU A 195 -3.24 -10.67 17.55
#